data_AF-A0A936MH02-F1
#
_entry.id   AF-A0A936MH02-F1
#
_cell.length_a   1.000
_cell.length_b   1.000
_cell.length_c   1.000
_cell.angle_alpha   90.00
_cell.angle_beta   90.00
_cell.angle_gamma   90.00
#
_symmetry.space_group_name_H-M   'P 1'
#
loop_
_entity.id
_entity.type
_entity.pdbx_description
1 polymer ?
#
loop_
_entity_poly.entity_id
_entity_poly.type
_entity_poly.pdbx_seq_one_letter_code
_entity_poly.pdbx_strand_id
1 'polypeptide(L)'
;KIYRHKYPRRYASMVNNKGIKSLDELTKQARKWIAPLPFQVDLKLSSYKSLLDDEETPSQESVNFVFAQAVKDATMAHFILENFHKKTKFIHFNGKYHSDLKQGIVHYINQNKSNLNIVNISMDEYDDINSCQSGEQNIANFIIQVTENMTKTY
;
A
#
# COMPACT_ATOMS: atom_id res chain seq x y z
N LYS A 1 -2.13 16.16 12.68
CA LYS A 1 -3.30 15.31 12.99
C LYS A 1 -2.94 13.88 12.63
N ILE A 2 -3.27 12.90 13.47
CA ILE A 2 -3.04 11.48 13.19
C ILE A 2 -4.32 10.92 12.58
N TYR A 3 -4.22 10.31 11.41
CA TYR A 3 -5.35 9.67 10.74
C TYR A 3 -5.03 8.18 10.59
N ARG A 4 -5.89 7.32 11.17
CA ARG A 4 -5.85 5.88 10.93
C ARG A 4 -6.88 5.57 9.85
N HIS A 5 -6.49 5.70 8.58
CA HIS A 5 -7.40 5.39 7.49
C HIS A 5 -7.37 3.90 7.20
N LYS A 6 -8.39 3.18 7.65
CA LYS A 6 -8.52 1.75 7.37
C LYS A 6 -9.50 1.59 6.22
N TYR A 7 -8.98 1.27 5.05
CA TYR A 7 -9.81 0.82 3.94
C TYR A 7 -10.77 -0.30 4.40
N PRO A 8 -12.08 -0.24 4.10
CA PRO A 8 -13.01 -1.27 4.53
C PRO A 8 -12.66 -2.63 3.90
N ARG A 9 -12.19 -3.58 4.73
CA ARG A 9 -11.75 -4.92 4.28
C ARG A 9 -12.75 -5.62 3.36
N ARG A 10 -14.05 -5.35 3.53
CA ARG A 10 -15.12 -5.90 2.69
C ARG A 10 -14.92 -5.67 1.19
N TYR A 11 -14.42 -4.49 0.81
CA TYR A 11 -14.26 -4.15 -0.62
C TYR A 11 -13.04 -4.84 -1.22
N ALA A 12 -11.97 -5.04 -0.44
CA ALA A 12 -10.79 -5.78 -0.88
C ALA A 12 -11.14 -7.25 -1.00
N SER A 13 -11.90 -7.79 -0.04
CA SER A 13 -12.42 -9.16 -0.13
C SER A 13 -13.33 -9.33 -1.34
N MET A 14 -14.18 -8.35 -1.64
CA MET A 14 -15.02 -8.37 -2.83
C MET A 14 -14.18 -8.42 -4.11
N VAL A 15 -13.14 -7.59 -4.22
CA VAL A 15 -12.23 -7.57 -5.36
C VAL A 15 -11.40 -8.86 -5.44
N ASN A 16 -10.95 -9.40 -4.31
CA ASN A 16 -10.23 -10.67 -4.27
C ASN A 16 -11.07 -11.83 -4.80
N ASN A 17 -12.37 -11.84 -4.47
CA ASN A 17 -13.26 -12.95 -4.80
C ASN A 17 -13.92 -12.80 -6.19
N LYS A 18 -14.15 -11.56 -6.65
CA LYS A 18 -14.94 -11.27 -7.86
C LYS A 18 -14.19 -10.43 -8.92
N GLY A 19 -12.94 -10.07 -8.65
CA GLY A 19 -12.14 -9.19 -9.50
C GLY A 19 -12.47 -7.72 -9.40
N ILE A 20 -11.67 -6.88 -10.07
CA ILE A 20 -11.76 -5.41 -9.97
C ILE A 20 -13.10 -4.84 -10.47
N LYS A 21 -13.72 -5.50 -11.46
CA LYS A 21 -15.04 -5.11 -12.01
C LYS A 21 -16.17 -5.18 -10.98
N SER A 22 -16.01 -5.95 -9.91
CA SER A 22 -16.99 -5.98 -8.81
C SER A 22 -17.21 -4.61 -8.15
N LEU A 23 -16.25 -3.69 -8.28
CA LEU A 23 -16.40 -2.32 -7.80
C LEU A 23 -17.44 -1.52 -8.60
N ASP A 24 -17.78 -1.96 -9.81
CA ASP A 24 -18.80 -1.30 -10.63
C ASP A 24 -20.22 -1.49 -10.07
N GLU A 25 -20.44 -2.58 -9.32
CA GLU A 25 -21.69 -2.90 -8.62
C GLU A 25 -21.92 -2.03 -7.39
N LEU A 26 -20.92 -1.26 -6.95
CA LEU A 26 -21.03 -0.44 -5.74
C LEU A 26 -22.00 0.73 -5.92
N THR A 27 -22.89 0.88 -4.93
CA THR A 27 -23.80 2.02 -4.82
C THR A 27 -23.02 3.35 -4.73
N LYS A 28 -23.68 4.46 -5.09
CA LYS A 28 -23.10 5.81 -4.97
C LYS A 28 -22.60 6.12 -3.55
N GLN A 29 -23.26 5.59 -2.52
CA GLN A 29 -22.82 5.75 -1.13
C GLN A 29 -21.58 4.91 -0.81
N ALA A 30 -21.52 3.66 -1.30
CA ALA A 30 -20.37 2.79 -1.10
C ALA A 30 -19.09 3.34 -1.77
N ARG A 31 -19.23 3.98 -2.93
CA ARG A 31 -18.09 4.58 -3.65
C ARG A 31 -17.40 5.71 -2.90
N LYS A 32 -18.07 6.35 -1.92
CA LYS A 32 -17.46 7.38 -1.06
C LYS A 32 -16.38 6.83 -0.10
N TRP A 33 -16.29 5.50 0.04
CA TRP A 33 -15.36 4.84 0.95
C TRP A 33 -14.16 4.21 0.25
N ILE A 34 -14.01 4.45 -1.06
CA ILE A 34 -12.91 3.95 -1.89
C ILE A 34 -12.35 5.08 -2.75
N ALA A 35 -11.17 4.87 -3.34
CA ALA A 35 -10.65 5.79 -4.34
C ALA A 35 -11.61 5.99 -5.52
N PRO A 36 -11.62 7.18 -6.15
CA PRO A 36 -12.32 7.41 -7.40
C PRO A 36 -11.94 6.38 -8.47
N LEU A 37 -12.94 5.89 -9.19
CA LEU A 37 -12.79 4.93 -10.28
C LEU A 37 -12.96 5.65 -11.63
N PRO A 38 -12.24 5.24 -12.69
CA PRO A 38 -11.20 4.21 -12.70
C PRO A 38 -9.85 4.74 -12.17
N PHE A 39 -9.03 3.85 -11.62
CA PHE A 39 -7.62 4.12 -11.36
C PHE A 39 -6.76 3.05 -12.04
N GLN A 40 -5.50 3.39 -12.33
CA GLN A 40 -4.58 2.49 -13.02
C GLN A 40 -3.90 1.56 -12.01
N VAL A 41 -3.76 0.28 -12.38
CA VAL A 41 -2.96 -0.68 -11.63
C VAL A 41 -1.76 -1.07 -12.47
N ASP A 42 -0.57 -0.70 -11.98
CA ASP A 42 0.68 -1.08 -12.63
C ASP A 42 1.21 -2.39 -12.04
N LEU A 43 0.91 -3.50 -12.71
CA LEU A 43 1.37 -4.83 -12.31
C LEU A 43 2.89 -5.03 -12.44
N LYS A 44 3.61 -4.06 -13.03
CA LYS A 44 5.09 -4.12 -13.15
C LYS A 44 5.80 -3.63 -11.89
N LEU A 45 5.08 -3.00 -10.96
CA LEU A 45 5.62 -2.63 -9.65
C LEU A 45 6.12 -3.88 -8.93
N SER A 46 7.35 -3.83 -8.42
CA SER A 46 7.98 -4.97 -7.76
C SER A 46 7.16 -5.49 -6.57
N SER A 47 6.50 -4.60 -5.82
CA SER A 47 5.59 -4.96 -4.72
C SER A 47 4.43 -5.81 -5.21
N TYR A 48 3.84 -5.48 -6.37
CA TYR A 48 2.72 -6.22 -6.93
C TYR A 48 3.16 -7.48 -7.64
N LYS A 49 4.29 -7.41 -8.37
CA LYS A 49 4.90 -8.57 -9.01
C LYS A 49 5.25 -9.66 -7.99
N SER A 50 5.70 -9.29 -6.79
CA SER A 50 6.02 -10.24 -5.72
C SER A 50 4.81 -11.03 -5.17
N LEU A 51 3.59 -10.59 -5.50
CA LEU A 51 2.36 -11.27 -5.10
C LEU A 51 1.72 -12.09 -6.23
N LEU A 52 2.28 -12.01 -7.43
CA LEU A 52 1.87 -12.87 -8.54
C LEU A 52 2.52 -14.23 -8.36
N ASP A 53 1.80 -15.28 -8.74
CA ASP A 53 2.36 -16.62 -8.77
C ASP A 53 3.44 -16.71 -9.87
N ASP A 54 4.47 -17.54 -9.66
CA ASP A 54 5.62 -17.72 -10.57
C ASP A 54 5.28 -18.49 -11.87
N GLU A 55 4.03 -18.43 -12.32
CA GLU A 55 3.56 -19.05 -13.56
C GLU A 55 3.81 -18.14 -14.77
N GLU A 56 4.00 -18.73 -15.97
CA GLU A 56 4.15 -17.96 -17.22
C GLU A 56 2.94 -17.03 -17.48
N THR A 57 1.76 -17.44 -17.01
CA THR A 57 0.54 -16.63 -16.97
C THR A 57 -0.01 -16.64 -15.55
N PRO A 58 0.01 -15.52 -14.81
CA PRO A 58 -0.48 -15.48 -13.44
C PRO A 58 -1.94 -15.94 -13.31
N SER A 59 -2.22 -16.71 -12.26
CA SER A 59 -3.57 -17.15 -11.93
C SER A 59 -4.54 -15.97 -11.74
N GLN A 60 -5.83 -16.18 -12.04
CA GLN A 60 -6.82 -15.14 -11.80
C GLN A 60 -6.92 -14.76 -10.32
N GLU A 61 -6.64 -15.70 -9.42
CA GLU A 61 -6.66 -15.49 -7.97
C GLU A 61 -5.53 -14.56 -7.53
N SER A 62 -4.28 -14.79 -7.98
CA SER A 62 -3.15 -13.90 -7.68
C SER A 62 -3.35 -12.50 -8.26
N VAL A 63 -3.86 -12.40 -9.48
CA VAL A 63 -4.23 -11.11 -10.10
C VAL A 63 -5.30 -10.38 -9.29
N ASN A 64 -6.34 -11.09 -8.83
CA ASN A 64 -7.37 -10.50 -7.99
C ASN A 64 -6.83 -10.06 -6.63
N PHE A 65 -5.87 -10.80 -6.07
CA PHE A 65 -5.21 -10.45 -4.83
C PHE A 65 -4.39 -9.16 -4.99
N VAL A 66 -3.64 -9.02 -6.10
CA VAL A 66 -2.94 -7.78 -6.44
C VAL A 66 -3.93 -6.63 -6.61
N PHE A 67 -5.04 -6.81 -7.31
CA PHE A 67 -6.08 -5.78 -7.42
C PHE A 67 -6.67 -5.42 -6.06
N ALA A 68 -6.89 -6.38 -5.17
CA ALA A 68 -7.37 -6.12 -3.82
C ALA A 68 -6.38 -5.26 -3.01
N GLN A 69 -5.07 -5.47 -3.17
CA GLN A 69 -4.05 -4.60 -2.57
C GLN A 69 -4.03 -3.22 -3.22
N ALA A 70 -4.03 -3.15 -4.56
CA ALA A 70 -4.03 -1.91 -5.31
C ALA A 70 -5.22 -1.01 -4.96
N VAL A 71 -6.42 -1.57 -4.76
CA VAL A 71 -7.60 -0.82 -4.33
C VAL A 71 -7.42 -0.27 -2.91
N LYS A 72 -6.79 -1.03 -1.99
CA LYS A 72 -6.47 -0.51 -0.64
C LYS A 72 -5.49 0.66 -0.74
N ASP A 73 -4.42 0.49 -1.52
CA ASP A 73 -3.35 1.48 -1.68
C ASP A 73 -3.87 2.77 -2.31
N ALA A 74 -4.63 2.65 -3.41
CA ALA A 74 -5.27 3.77 -4.07
C ALA A 74 -6.21 4.52 -3.12
N THR A 75 -6.98 3.78 -2.31
CA THR A 75 -7.91 4.38 -1.36
C THR A 75 -7.18 5.10 -0.22
N MET A 76 -6.15 4.48 0.36
CA MET A 76 -5.33 5.13 1.38
C MET A 76 -4.69 6.41 0.82
N ALA A 77 -4.12 6.36 -0.39
CA ALA A 77 -3.56 7.53 -1.06
C ALA A 77 -4.60 8.64 -1.29
N HIS A 78 -5.80 8.30 -1.76
CA HIS A 78 -6.89 9.24 -1.96
C HIS A 78 -7.24 10.00 -0.67
N PHE A 79 -7.46 9.28 0.43
CA PHE A 79 -7.81 9.92 1.70
C PHE A 79 -6.65 10.66 2.35
N ILE A 80 -5.41 10.23 2.15
CA ILE A 80 -4.23 11.01 2.55
C ILE A 80 -4.26 12.36 1.82
N LEU A 81 -4.50 12.37 0.50
CA LEU A 81 -4.54 13.59 -0.30
C LEU A 81 -5.72 14.50 0.06
N GLU A 82 -6.91 13.94 0.31
CA GLU A 82 -8.08 14.73 0.74
C GLU A 82 -7.87 15.42 2.09
N ASN A 83 -7.17 14.74 3.01
CA ASN A 83 -6.91 15.26 4.36
C ASN A 83 -5.56 15.99 4.47
N PHE A 84 -4.80 16.07 3.39
CA PHE A 84 -3.53 16.78 3.35
C PHE A 84 -3.75 18.29 3.15
N HIS A 85 -3.33 19.08 4.13
CA HIS A 85 -3.37 20.54 4.04
C HIS A 85 -1.97 21.10 3.83
N LYS A 86 -1.85 22.12 2.96
CA LYS A 86 -0.56 22.82 2.72
C LYS A 86 0.03 23.29 4.04
N LYS A 87 1.36 23.16 4.19
CA LYS A 87 2.14 23.52 5.38
C LYS A 87 1.82 22.72 6.66
N THR A 88 1.10 21.61 6.56
CA THR A 88 0.92 20.67 7.68
C THR A 88 1.72 19.38 7.44
N LYS A 89 2.09 18.70 8.54
CA LYS A 89 2.64 17.34 8.49
C LYS A 89 1.50 16.33 8.62
N PHE A 90 1.46 15.37 7.71
CA PHE A 90 0.53 14.24 7.75
C PHE A 90 1.32 12.97 8.07
N ILE A 91 0.88 12.21 9.07
CA ILE A 91 1.50 10.94 9.45
C ILE A 91 0.46 9.85 9.23
N HIS A 92 0.84 8.86 8.43
CA HIS A 92 0.04 7.68 8.14
C HIS A 92 0.77 6.44 8.66
N PHE A 93 0.06 5.59 9.40
CA PHE A 93 0.58 4.31 9.84
C PHE A 93 -0.03 3.20 8.99
N ASN A 94 0.82 2.42 8.32
CA ASN A 94 0.44 1.30 7.47
C ASN A 94 1.41 0.12 7.66
N GLY A 95 1.01 -1.05 7.16
CA GLY A 95 1.95 -2.17 7.06
C GLY A 95 3.05 -1.86 6.05
N LYS A 96 4.25 -2.40 6.29
CA LYS A 96 5.47 -2.28 5.48
C LYS A 96 5.19 -2.33 3.97
N TYR A 97 4.49 -3.39 3.56
CA TYR A 97 4.08 -3.65 2.17
C TYR A 97 3.46 -2.43 1.44
N HIS A 98 2.70 -1.59 2.14
CA HIS A 98 1.94 -0.49 1.51
C HIS A 98 2.76 0.78 1.24
N SER A 99 4.01 0.87 1.70
CA SER A 99 4.86 2.07 1.53
C SER A 99 6.30 1.78 1.14
N ASP A 100 6.73 0.53 1.22
CA ASP A 100 8.09 0.13 0.89
C ASP A 100 8.39 0.25 -0.61
N LEU A 101 9.67 0.42 -0.93
CA LEU A 101 10.19 0.69 -2.28
C LEU A 101 9.58 1.96 -2.92
N LYS A 102 8.95 2.81 -2.10
CA LYS A 102 8.11 3.94 -2.54
C LYS A 102 7.00 3.53 -3.51
N GLN A 103 6.49 2.30 -3.36
CA GLN A 103 5.37 1.75 -4.12
C GLN A 103 4.07 1.78 -3.29
N GLY A 104 3.03 1.08 -3.74
CA GLY A 104 1.72 1.06 -3.08
C GLY A 104 1.12 2.46 -2.94
N ILE A 105 0.92 2.91 -1.69
CA ILE A 105 0.35 4.22 -1.36
C ILE A 105 1.18 5.35 -2.01
N VAL A 106 2.51 5.27 -1.91
CA VAL A 106 3.40 6.34 -2.39
C VAL A 106 3.31 6.48 -3.90
N HIS A 107 3.19 5.35 -4.62
CA HIS A 107 2.98 5.34 -6.06
C HIS A 107 1.68 6.07 -6.44
N TYR A 108 0.56 5.76 -5.77
CA TYR A 108 -0.72 6.42 -6.03
C TYR A 108 -0.74 7.90 -5.63
N ILE A 109 -0.04 8.29 -4.57
CA ILE A 109 0.11 9.71 -4.23
C ILE A 109 0.84 10.43 -5.37
N ASN A 110 1.94 9.87 -5.87
CA ASN A 110 2.74 10.49 -6.92
C ASN A 110 2.00 10.59 -8.27
N GLN A 111 1.14 9.61 -8.59
CA GLN A 111 0.27 9.66 -9.76
C GLN A 111 -0.74 10.82 -9.68
N ASN A 112 -1.30 11.07 -8.50
CA ASN A 112 -2.32 12.12 -8.31
C ASN A 112 -1.69 13.51 -8.05
N LYS A 113 -0.51 13.54 -7.44
CA LYS A 113 0.19 14.77 -7.04
C LYS A 113 1.69 14.55 -6.85
N SER A 114 2.46 14.74 -7.90
CA SER A 114 3.90 14.45 -7.98
C SER A 114 4.84 15.37 -7.18
N ASN A 115 4.34 16.41 -6.53
CA ASN A 115 5.18 17.44 -5.88
C ASN A 115 5.05 17.48 -4.35
N LEU A 116 4.85 16.32 -3.72
CA LEU A 116 4.82 16.17 -2.27
C LEU A 116 6.15 15.61 -1.76
N ASN A 117 6.66 16.19 -0.68
CA ASN A 117 7.80 15.64 0.05
C ASN A 117 7.31 14.48 0.92
N ILE A 118 7.53 13.25 0.45
CA ILE A 118 7.13 12.02 1.13
C ILE A 118 8.37 11.40 1.78
N VAL A 119 8.25 11.11 3.07
CA VAL A 119 9.24 10.36 3.84
C VAL A 119 8.56 9.08 4.31
N ASN A 120 9.06 7.92 3.89
CA ASN A 120 8.63 6.62 4.42
C ASN A 120 9.65 6.10 5.44
N ILE A 121 9.14 5.49 6.51
CA ILE A 121 9.95 4.82 7.53
C ILE A 121 9.48 3.38 7.53
N SER A 122 10.39 2.46 7.24
CA SER A 122 10.13 1.02 7.29
C SER A 122 10.72 0.44 8.58
N MET A 123 10.29 -0.76 8.94
CA MET A 123 10.73 -1.48 10.11
C MET A 123 11.09 -2.90 9.69
N ASP A 124 12.30 -3.33 10.06
CA ASP A 124 12.82 -4.65 9.75
C ASP A 124 13.43 -5.32 10.99
N GLU A 125 13.31 -6.65 11.00
CA GLU A 125 13.85 -7.51 12.04
C GLU A 125 15.27 -7.95 11.64
N TYR A 126 16.19 -7.92 12.60
CA TYR A 126 17.58 -8.30 12.41
C TYR A 126 18.08 -9.11 13.61
N ASP A 127 18.85 -10.17 13.33
CA ASP A 127 19.55 -10.98 14.33
C ASP A 127 20.58 -10.15 15.11
N ASP A 128 21.34 -9.31 14.41
CA ASP A 128 22.33 -8.42 15.00
C ASP A 128 22.11 -6.98 14.52
N ILE A 129 21.53 -6.17 15.40
CA ILE A 129 21.28 -4.73 15.19
C ILE A 129 22.58 -3.89 15.09
N ASN A 130 23.73 -4.45 15.46
CA ASN A 130 25.02 -3.79 15.30
C ASN A 130 25.65 -4.09 13.94
N SER A 131 25.16 -5.11 13.25
CA SER A 131 25.55 -5.40 11.88
C SER A 131 24.75 -4.48 10.95
N CYS A 132 25.45 -3.63 10.20
CA CYS A 132 24.86 -2.86 9.11
C CYS A 132 24.55 -3.84 7.97
N GLN A 133 23.51 -4.66 8.14
CA GLN A 133 23.06 -5.54 7.08
C GLN A 133 22.59 -4.64 5.94
N SER A 134 23.25 -4.75 4.80
CA SER A 134 22.87 -4.06 3.58
C SER A 134 21.56 -4.67 3.07
N GLY A 135 20.44 -4.32 3.69
CA GLY A 135 19.11 -4.55 3.14
C GLY A 135 19.01 -3.88 1.77
N GLU A 136 18.02 -4.27 0.96
CA GLU A 136 17.83 -3.72 -0.38
C GLU A 136 17.92 -2.19 -0.35
N GLN A 137 18.87 -1.64 -1.11
CA GLN A 137 19.03 -0.20 -1.20
C GLN A 137 17.71 0.41 -1.72
N ASN A 138 17.19 1.43 -1.03
CA ASN A 138 15.97 2.18 -1.36
C ASN A 138 14.61 1.59 -0.91
N ILE A 139 14.57 0.66 0.06
CA ILE A 139 13.30 0.26 0.70
C ILE A 139 12.54 1.48 1.26
N ALA A 140 13.23 2.32 2.03
CA ALA A 140 12.65 3.51 2.64
C ALA A 140 13.69 4.62 2.88
N ASN A 141 13.22 5.82 3.22
CA ASN A 141 14.11 6.91 3.63
C ASN A 141 14.83 6.57 4.95
N PHE A 142 14.16 5.86 5.84
CA PHE A 142 14.72 5.36 7.10
C PHE A 142 14.22 3.93 7.35
N ILE A 143 15.08 3.10 7.93
CA ILE A 143 14.75 1.74 8.36
C ILE A 143 15.00 1.67 9.87
N ILE A 144 13.98 1.28 10.62
CA ILE A 144 14.09 0.99 12.05
C ILE A 144 14.43 -0.49 12.19
N GLN A 145 15.63 -0.78 12.68
CA GLN A 145 16.05 -2.14 12.99
C GLN A 145 15.56 -2.52 14.38
N VAL A 146 14.91 -3.67 14.49
CA VAL A 146 14.55 -4.24 15.79
C VAL A 146 15.05 -5.67 15.91
N THR A 147 15.31 -6.10 17.14
CA THR A 147 15.68 -7.48 17.45
C THR A 147 14.51 -8.41 17.22
N GLU A 148 14.76 -9.62 16.71
CA GLU A 148 13.72 -10.64 16.45
C GLU A 148 12.88 -11.01 17.68
N ASN A 149 13.39 -10.77 18.89
CA ASN A 149 12.72 -11.06 20.17
C ASN A 149 11.56 -10.10 20.53
N MET A 150 11.14 -9.21 19.63
CA MET A 150 9.97 -8.35 19.86
C MET A 150 8.66 -9.13 19.73
N THR A 151 7.69 -8.83 20.60
CA THR A 151 6.38 -9.50 20.61
C THR A 151 5.58 -9.20 19.34
N LYS A 152 5.15 -10.25 18.63
CA LYS A 152 4.41 -10.16 17.38
C LYS A 152 2.89 -10.20 17.62
N THR A 153 2.14 -9.34 16.94
CA THR A 153 0.67 -9.42 16.89
C THR A 153 0.24 -9.57 15.42
N TYR A 154 0.08 -10.82 14.97
CA TYR A 154 -0.46 -11.14 13.64
C TYR A 154 -1.99 -11.13 13.64
#